data_AF-A0A3Q3X2S3-F1
#
_entry.id   AF-A0A3Q3X2S3-F1
#
_cell.length_a   1.000
_cell.length_b   1.000
_cell.length_c   1.000
_cell.angle_alpha   90.00
_cell.angle_beta   90.00
_cell.angle_gamma   90.00
#
_symmetry.space_group_name_H-M   'P 1'
#
loop_
_entity.id
_entity.type
_entity.pdbx_description
1 polymer ?
#
loop_
_entity_poly.entity_id
_entity_poly.type
_entity_poly.pdbx_seq_one_letter_code
_entity_poly.pdbx_strand_id
1 'polypeptide(L)'
;MSAEMVELPVKDPVRSAGVLQQNRVFLDFFWDLAKPDQEVRLKAVEDLIRYLKTNNKADELEYTFKRLVDGLAHTREAARPGFSLALGQVLSAFKDVSLQSILDRIKQKHDLQTVKKKLVRNALFGGLFGVLALHQSSRLSKEPQVVLGCVQLLQSLSQHRQHLKDLPSKTMMDILSEVTTAEVFEQVLLSALQTDLASAFRSPEQLQLLLVALQHFPQSLKPKKLKKLLGSSTIINADNIPKLTEVLKMAAHSLKKEHVLPAVALDLLKLSLKEDSFQLFWKNAIINGLLKEQPGPTHYMSFRLLGSALPLLSVAQLKEVLSGEVMVHYGEHVVSAQKPDRFKLAPEMDTYVSDFLQGCQDSNRQLAVMVGFSSLTNQVQPVVPPVWRVVQHLQPAALQRYAEWLKMMFLQPQLDELLDFSTRKQKDNQEGREQKENSIFRLRKWLVARLASIIDNHQVKRQEELIMDVAR
;
A
#
# COMPACT_ATOMS: atom_id res chain seq x y z
N MET A 1 -39.46 76.77 50.52
CA MET A 1 -38.26 76.73 49.67
C MET A 1 -37.82 75.28 49.58
N SER A 2 -37.98 74.71 48.40
CA SER A 2 -37.59 73.33 48.07
C SER A 2 -36.07 73.27 47.86
N ALA A 3 -35.40 72.30 48.47
CA ALA A 3 -34.02 71.96 48.17
C ALA A 3 -34.00 70.63 47.40
N GLU A 4 -33.51 70.68 46.17
CA GLU A 4 -33.23 69.54 45.31
C GLU A 4 -32.10 68.68 45.91
N MET A 5 -32.32 67.37 45.98
CA MET A 5 -31.26 66.37 46.11
C MET A 5 -31.22 65.58 44.80
N VAL A 6 -30.14 65.78 44.05
CA VAL A 6 -29.83 65.08 42.81
C VAL A 6 -29.22 63.73 43.17
N GLU A 7 -29.94 62.64 42.91
CA GLU A 7 -29.36 61.28 42.90
C GLU A 7 -28.77 61.00 41.51
N LEU A 8 -27.46 60.75 41.46
CA LEU A 8 -26.76 60.23 40.29
C LEU A 8 -26.99 58.71 40.18
N PRO A 9 -27.40 58.16 39.02
CA PRO A 9 -27.46 56.72 38.85
C PRO A 9 -26.08 56.16 38.51
N VAL A 10 -25.62 55.22 39.33
CA VAL A 10 -24.47 54.35 39.07
C VAL A 10 -24.77 53.52 37.82
N LYS A 11 -23.99 53.71 36.75
CA LYS A 11 -23.98 52.83 35.58
C LYS A 11 -23.17 51.58 35.90
N ASP A 12 -23.84 50.48 36.22
CA ASP A 12 -23.25 49.15 36.03
C ASP A 12 -23.30 48.77 34.54
N PRO A 13 -22.21 48.25 33.95
CA PRO A 13 -22.23 47.82 32.56
C PRO A 13 -22.94 46.46 32.47
N VAL A 14 -24.13 46.47 31.85
CA VAL A 14 -24.86 45.27 31.45
C VAL A 14 -23.98 44.47 30.47
N ARG A 15 -23.27 43.43 30.97
CA ARG A 15 -22.68 42.40 30.11
C ARG A 15 -23.80 41.52 29.58
N SER A 16 -24.04 41.58 28.28
CA SER A 16 -25.13 40.90 27.59
C SER A 16 -24.98 39.37 27.61
N ALA A 17 -25.97 38.67 28.19
CA ALA A 17 -26.01 37.21 28.30
C ALA A 17 -25.85 36.47 26.94
N GLY A 18 -26.25 37.09 25.84
CA GLY A 18 -26.11 36.52 24.49
C GLY A 18 -24.67 36.33 24.02
N VAL A 19 -23.74 37.23 24.41
CA VAL A 19 -22.31 37.12 24.05
C VAL A 19 -21.65 35.98 24.82
N LEU A 20 -22.04 35.78 26.08
CA LEU A 20 -21.55 34.67 26.92
C LEU A 20 -22.03 33.30 26.40
N GLN A 21 -23.26 33.23 25.88
CA GLN A 21 -23.81 32.01 25.31
C GLN A 21 -23.18 31.66 23.96
N GLN A 22 -22.97 32.65 23.08
CA GLN A 22 -22.21 32.46 21.83
C GLN A 22 -20.78 31.97 22.09
N ASN A 23 -20.10 32.55 23.08
CA ASN A 23 -18.77 32.10 23.50
C ASN A 23 -18.77 30.65 24.01
N ARG A 24 -19.85 30.18 24.66
CA ARG A 24 -19.98 28.76 25.06
C ARG A 24 -20.12 27.82 23.88
N VAL A 25 -21.03 28.12 22.94
CA VAL A 25 -21.25 27.30 21.74
C VAL A 25 -19.97 27.19 20.91
N PHE A 26 -19.23 28.29 20.76
CA PHE A 26 -17.94 28.30 20.08
C PHE A 26 -16.91 27.36 20.75
N LEU A 27 -16.87 27.34 22.09
CA LEU A 27 -15.96 26.48 22.84
C LEU A 27 -16.36 25.01 22.81
N ASP A 28 -17.65 24.70 22.72
CA ASP A 28 -18.18 23.33 22.70
C ASP A 28 -17.72 22.55 21.45
N PHE A 29 -17.49 23.23 20.32
CA PHE A 29 -16.93 22.59 19.13
C PHE A 29 -15.60 21.88 19.43
N PHE A 30 -14.70 22.51 20.21
CA PHE A 30 -13.40 21.91 20.54
C PHE A 30 -13.52 20.71 21.48
N TRP A 31 -14.56 20.69 22.33
CA TRP A 31 -14.87 19.54 23.17
C TRP A 31 -15.38 18.37 22.33
N ASP A 32 -16.20 18.65 21.33
CA ASP A 32 -16.74 17.64 20.43
C ASP A 32 -15.67 17.06 19.50
N LEU A 33 -14.70 17.87 19.05
CA LEU A 33 -13.52 17.39 18.31
C LEU A 33 -12.70 16.35 19.09
N ALA A 34 -12.73 16.38 20.42
CA ALA A 34 -11.99 15.47 21.28
C ALA A 34 -12.76 14.16 21.60
N LYS A 35 -14.00 14.01 21.14
CA LYS A 35 -14.81 12.80 21.37
C LYS A 35 -14.33 11.63 20.49
N PRO A 36 -14.51 10.38 20.95
CA PRO A 36 -14.08 9.20 20.20
C PRO A 36 -14.95 8.93 18.96
N ASP A 37 -16.21 9.36 19.00
CA ASP A 37 -17.19 9.20 17.92
C ASP A 37 -16.82 10.01 16.68
N GLN A 38 -16.76 9.35 15.52
CA GLN A 38 -16.35 9.97 14.26
C GLN A 38 -17.42 10.94 13.72
N GLU A 39 -18.70 10.61 13.80
CA GLU A 39 -19.78 11.45 13.28
C GLU A 39 -19.88 12.76 14.05
N VAL A 40 -19.75 12.68 15.38
CA VAL A 40 -19.74 13.86 16.25
C VAL A 40 -18.56 14.78 15.90
N ARG A 41 -17.37 14.21 15.66
CA ARG A 41 -16.20 15.01 15.25
C ARG A 41 -16.41 15.69 13.91
N LEU A 42 -16.90 14.97 12.91
CA LEU A 42 -17.13 15.53 11.57
C LEU A 42 -18.14 16.67 11.61
N LYS A 43 -19.26 16.48 12.32
CA LYS A 43 -20.27 17.52 12.51
C LYS A 43 -19.70 18.75 13.22
N ALA A 44 -18.88 18.55 14.26
CA ALA A 44 -18.22 19.66 14.96
C ALA A 44 -17.27 20.47 14.05
N VAL A 45 -16.56 19.83 13.12
CA VAL A 45 -15.73 20.53 12.12
C VAL A 45 -16.59 21.39 11.20
N GLU A 46 -17.67 20.84 10.66
CA GLU A 46 -18.59 21.56 9.77
C GLU A 46 -19.24 22.75 10.47
N ASP A 47 -19.74 22.53 11.69
CA ASP A 47 -20.40 23.57 12.49
C ASP A 47 -19.42 24.67 12.91
N LEU A 48 -18.17 24.33 13.27
CA LEU A 48 -17.11 25.30 13.55
C LEU A 48 -16.80 26.18 12.34
N ILE A 49 -16.64 25.60 11.15
CA ILE A 49 -16.38 26.35 9.92
C ILE A 49 -17.56 27.26 9.57
N ARG A 50 -18.79 26.76 9.70
CA ARG A 50 -20.01 27.55 9.46
C ARG A 50 -20.11 28.72 10.44
N TYR A 51 -19.82 28.49 11.71
CA TYR A 51 -19.81 29.51 12.75
C TYR A 51 -18.78 30.60 12.45
N LEU A 52 -17.53 30.23 12.12
CA LEU A 52 -16.46 31.18 11.81
C LEU A 52 -16.76 32.01 10.56
N LYS A 53 -17.32 31.40 9.51
CA LYS A 53 -17.74 32.11 8.29
C LYS A 53 -18.87 33.13 8.54
N THR A 54 -19.78 32.81 9.47
CA THR A 54 -20.95 33.65 9.75
C THR A 54 -20.59 34.84 10.62
N ASN A 55 -19.75 34.64 11.64
CA ASN A 55 -19.41 35.69 12.60
C ASN A 55 -18.23 36.56 12.16
N ASN A 56 -17.34 36.03 11.30
CA ASN A 56 -16.19 36.73 10.71
C ASN A 56 -15.35 37.56 11.71
N LYS A 57 -15.17 37.05 12.94
CA LYS A 57 -14.35 37.70 13.97
C LYS A 57 -12.92 37.19 13.90
N ALA A 58 -11.97 38.09 13.64
CA ALA A 58 -10.54 37.76 13.56
C ALA A 58 -10.02 37.09 14.84
N ASP A 59 -10.46 37.56 16.02
CA ASP A 59 -10.03 37.02 17.31
C ASP A 59 -10.48 35.57 17.54
N GLU A 60 -11.68 35.21 17.11
CA GLU A 60 -12.20 33.84 17.21
C GLU A 60 -11.48 32.90 16.22
N LEU A 61 -11.14 33.39 15.04
CA LEU A 61 -10.34 32.64 14.06
C LEU A 61 -8.91 32.39 14.58
N GLU A 62 -8.27 33.41 15.13
CA GLU A 62 -6.94 33.32 15.75
C GLU A 62 -6.95 32.36 16.96
N TYR A 63 -7.98 32.46 17.81
CA TYR A 63 -8.19 31.52 18.92
C TYR A 63 -8.39 30.09 18.42
N THR A 64 -9.13 29.91 17.33
CA THR A 64 -9.34 28.59 16.71
C THR A 64 -8.02 27.97 16.32
N PHE A 65 -7.16 28.68 15.57
CA PHE A 65 -5.85 28.15 15.19
C PHE A 65 -4.99 27.79 16.39
N LYS A 66 -4.95 28.64 17.42
CA LYS A 66 -4.25 28.34 18.67
C LYS A 66 -4.75 27.04 19.32
N ARG A 67 -6.06 26.88 19.44
CA ARG A 67 -6.67 25.69 20.05
C ARG A 67 -6.45 24.42 19.22
N LEU A 68 -6.56 24.52 17.90
CA LEU A 68 -6.36 23.39 17.01
C LEU A 68 -4.90 22.93 17.03
N VAL A 69 -3.93 23.85 16.97
CA VAL A 69 -2.49 23.53 17.06
C VAL A 69 -2.14 22.89 18.41
N ASP A 70 -2.70 23.40 19.51
CA ASP A 70 -2.54 22.81 20.84
C ASP A 70 -3.13 21.39 20.91
N GLY A 71 -4.27 21.17 20.26
CA GLY A 71 -4.96 19.89 20.20
C GLY A 71 -4.26 18.79 19.38
N LEU A 72 -3.28 19.13 18.54
CA LEU A 72 -2.53 18.12 17.77
C LEU A 72 -1.74 17.15 18.68
N ALA A 73 -1.26 17.65 19.82
CA ALA A 73 -0.53 16.88 20.83
C ALA A 73 -1.42 16.41 21.99
N HIS A 74 -2.72 16.25 21.74
CA HIS A 74 -3.68 15.87 22.78
C HIS A 74 -3.27 14.56 23.47
N THR A 75 -3.50 14.48 24.79
CA THR A 75 -3.14 13.31 25.61
C THR A 75 -3.95 12.08 25.23
N ARG A 76 -5.25 12.27 24.94
CA ARG A 76 -6.12 11.23 24.36
C ARG A 76 -5.77 11.01 22.89
N GLU A 77 -5.32 9.81 22.55
CA GLU A 77 -4.85 9.48 21.19
C GLU A 77 -5.97 9.61 20.15
N ALA A 78 -7.19 9.21 20.50
CA ALA A 78 -8.36 9.28 19.64
C ALA A 78 -8.76 10.72 19.25
N ALA A 79 -8.33 11.73 20.01
CA ALA A 79 -8.65 13.13 19.71
C ALA A 79 -7.71 13.75 18.66
N ARG A 80 -6.46 13.28 18.55
CA ARG A 80 -5.43 13.89 17.70
C ARG A 80 -5.84 13.95 16.21
N PRO A 81 -6.42 12.89 15.60
CA PRO A 81 -6.92 12.95 14.23
C PRO A 81 -8.05 13.97 14.04
N GLY A 82 -8.92 14.15 15.05
CA GLY A 82 -10.00 15.14 15.02
C GLY A 82 -9.49 16.57 14.92
N PHE A 83 -8.51 16.92 15.76
CA PHE A 83 -7.86 18.23 15.71
C PHE A 83 -7.06 18.46 14.42
N SER A 84 -6.37 17.43 13.92
CA SER A 84 -5.64 17.48 12.64
C SER A 84 -6.58 17.77 11.47
N LEU A 85 -7.68 17.02 11.38
CA LEU A 85 -8.69 17.21 10.34
C LEU A 85 -9.34 18.59 10.43
N ALA A 86 -9.75 19.01 11.63
CA ALA A 86 -10.34 20.32 11.86
C ALA A 86 -9.39 21.44 11.38
N LEU A 87 -8.10 21.35 11.71
CA LEU A 87 -7.10 22.32 11.26
C LEU A 87 -6.98 22.35 9.74
N GLY A 88 -6.89 21.19 9.08
CA GLY A 88 -6.82 21.11 7.63
C GLY A 88 -8.05 21.71 6.93
N GLN A 89 -9.25 21.41 7.43
CA GLN A 89 -10.51 21.93 6.87
C GLN A 89 -10.67 23.44 7.09
N VAL A 90 -10.30 23.96 8.26
CA VAL A 90 -10.28 25.40 8.51
C VAL A 90 -9.27 26.09 7.58
N LEU A 91 -8.07 25.55 7.39
CA LEU A 91 -7.08 26.12 6.46
C LEU A 91 -7.53 26.09 4.99
N SER A 92 -8.29 25.07 4.60
CA SER A 92 -8.91 24.98 3.28
C SER A 92 -10.00 26.04 3.09
N ALA A 93 -10.82 26.27 4.12
CA ALA A 93 -11.90 27.25 4.11
C ALA A 93 -11.42 28.71 4.16
N PHE A 94 -10.33 29.00 4.88
CA PHE A 94 -9.79 30.36 5.09
C PHE A 94 -8.45 30.53 4.37
N LYS A 95 -8.51 30.86 3.07
CA LYS A 95 -7.33 30.92 2.19
C LYS A 95 -6.39 32.09 2.48
N ASP A 96 -6.87 33.15 3.14
CA ASP A 96 -6.07 34.34 3.47
C ASP A 96 -5.03 34.08 4.57
N VAL A 97 -5.19 32.97 5.31
CA VAL A 97 -4.26 32.57 6.37
C VAL A 97 -3.01 31.93 5.76
N SER A 98 -1.84 32.44 6.10
CA SER A 98 -0.55 31.89 5.65
C SER A 98 -0.29 30.48 6.23
N LEU A 99 -0.01 29.49 5.38
CA LEU A 99 0.38 28.15 5.85
C LEU A 99 1.74 28.20 6.57
N GLN A 100 2.65 29.07 6.13
CA GLN A 100 3.95 29.27 6.78
C GLN A 100 3.78 29.68 8.25
N SER A 101 2.90 30.64 8.54
CA SER A 101 2.63 31.06 9.93
C SER A 101 2.13 29.91 10.80
N ILE A 102 1.28 29.03 10.25
CA ILE A 102 0.75 27.87 10.96
C ILE A 102 1.83 26.80 11.16
N LEU A 103 2.67 26.55 10.15
CA LEU A 103 3.82 25.66 10.27
C LEU A 103 4.78 26.12 11.38
N ASP A 104 5.07 27.41 11.45
CA ASP A 104 5.95 27.98 12.48
C ASP A 104 5.33 27.83 13.88
N ARG A 105 4.02 28.02 14.03
CA ARG A 105 3.30 27.75 15.29
C ARG A 105 3.36 26.28 15.69
N ILE A 106 3.21 25.36 14.73
CA ILE A 106 3.33 23.92 14.97
C ILE A 106 4.74 23.60 15.47
N LYS A 107 5.78 24.11 14.79
CA LYS A 107 7.19 23.91 15.17
C LYS A 107 7.47 24.47 16.56
N GLN A 108 7.00 25.68 16.86
CA GLN A 108 7.21 26.32 18.16
C GLN A 108 6.50 25.57 19.28
N LYS A 109 5.24 25.16 19.07
CA LYS A 109 4.43 24.51 20.11
C LYS A 109 4.93 23.11 20.45
N HIS A 110 5.38 22.38 19.44
CA HIS A 110 5.78 20.98 19.54
C HIS A 110 7.30 20.78 19.46
N ASP A 111 8.07 21.80 19.81
CA ASP A 111 9.53 21.74 19.84
C ASP A 111 10.02 20.75 20.92
N LEU A 112 10.77 19.74 20.48
CA LEU A 112 11.28 18.68 21.34
C LEU A 112 12.30 19.17 22.36
N GLN A 113 12.94 20.34 22.14
CA GLN A 113 13.90 20.92 23.08
C GLN A 113 13.23 21.64 24.25
N THR A 114 12.05 22.23 24.02
CA THR A 114 11.34 23.04 25.03
C THR A 114 10.28 22.24 25.79
N VAL A 115 9.77 21.16 25.19
CA VAL A 115 8.71 20.34 25.78
C VAL A 115 9.24 19.49 26.94
N LYS A 116 8.43 19.40 28.02
CA LYS A 116 8.72 18.53 29.18
C LYS A 116 8.93 17.08 28.72
N LYS A 117 9.91 16.37 29.30
CA LYS A 117 10.25 14.97 28.97
C LYS A 117 9.05 14.02 28.86
N LYS A 118 8.05 14.17 29.73
CA LYS A 118 6.82 13.33 29.74
C LYS A 118 5.89 13.57 28.54
N LEU A 119 6.01 14.72 27.88
CA LEU A 119 5.16 15.13 26.75
C LEU A 119 5.87 15.03 25.40
N VAL A 120 7.13 14.56 25.37
CA VAL A 120 7.90 14.39 24.12
C VAL A 120 7.13 13.51 23.11
N ARG A 121 6.56 12.39 23.55
CA ARG A 121 5.72 11.54 22.68
C ARG A 121 4.54 12.33 22.09
N ASN A 122 3.88 13.16 22.90
CA ASN A 122 2.75 13.94 22.44
C ASN A 122 3.18 15.01 21.43
N ALA A 123 4.31 15.69 21.67
CA ALA A 123 4.88 16.67 20.76
C ALA A 123 5.28 16.03 19.42
N LEU A 124 5.86 14.83 19.43
CA LEU A 124 6.15 14.05 18.22
C LEU A 124 4.88 13.82 17.38
N PHE A 125 3.78 13.38 18.01
CA PHE A 125 2.50 13.27 17.33
C PHE A 125 1.92 14.63 16.91
N GLY A 126 2.10 15.67 17.72
CA GLY A 126 1.68 17.03 17.40
C GLY A 126 2.33 17.57 16.13
N GLY A 127 3.64 17.36 15.96
CA GLY A 127 4.35 17.68 14.73
C GLY A 127 3.82 16.89 13.53
N LEU A 128 3.66 15.57 13.66
CA LEU A 128 3.15 14.71 12.59
C LEU A 128 1.72 15.11 12.14
N PHE A 129 0.80 15.23 13.10
CA PHE A 129 -0.58 15.63 12.82
C PHE A 129 -0.69 17.08 12.33
N GLY A 130 0.26 17.94 12.69
CA GLY A 130 0.38 19.28 12.13
C GLY A 130 0.72 19.26 10.65
N VAL A 131 1.70 18.45 10.25
CA VAL A 131 2.02 18.27 8.82
C VAL A 131 0.86 17.63 8.06
N LEU A 132 0.20 16.62 8.64
CA LEU A 132 -0.99 16.02 8.03
C LEU A 132 -2.13 17.04 7.84
N ALA A 133 -2.33 17.96 8.79
CA ALA A 133 -3.33 19.02 8.66
C ALA A 133 -2.99 19.99 7.52
N LEU A 134 -1.72 20.38 7.39
CA LEU A 134 -1.25 21.23 6.30
C LEU A 134 -1.42 20.54 4.94
N HIS A 135 -1.12 19.24 4.86
CA HIS A 135 -1.35 18.43 3.66
C HIS A 135 -2.84 18.35 3.30
N GLN A 136 -3.70 17.99 4.26
CA GLN A 136 -5.16 17.89 4.09
C GLN A 136 -5.84 19.21 3.68
N SER A 137 -5.19 20.36 3.89
CA SER A 137 -5.71 21.65 3.41
C SER A 137 -5.77 21.73 1.87
N SER A 138 -5.09 20.83 1.14
CA SER A 138 -4.95 20.83 -0.33
C SER A 138 -4.34 22.12 -0.90
N ARG A 139 -3.67 22.91 -0.04
CA ARG A 139 -2.98 24.15 -0.43
C ARG A 139 -1.46 23.98 -0.53
N LEU A 140 -0.92 22.90 0.03
CA LEU A 140 0.52 22.67 0.19
C LEU A 140 1.28 22.69 -1.15
N SER A 141 0.69 22.13 -2.21
CA SER A 141 1.27 22.10 -3.57
C SER A 141 1.55 23.48 -4.17
N LYS A 142 0.92 24.55 -3.65
CA LYS A 142 1.08 25.93 -4.12
C LYS A 142 2.11 26.74 -3.33
N GLU A 143 2.64 26.20 -2.22
CA GLU A 143 3.54 26.92 -1.31
C GLU A 143 4.85 26.12 -1.09
N PRO A 144 5.80 26.15 -2.05
CA PRO A 144 7.02 25.33 -2.03
C PRO A 144 7.84 25.40 -0.74
N GLN A 145 7.98 26.60 -0.15
CA GLN A 145 8.73 26.80 1.09
C GLN A 145 8.09 26.10 2.30
N VAL A 146 6.76 26.02 2.32
CA VAL A 146 6.02 25.29 3.35
C VAL A 146 6.23 23.79 3.17
N VAL A 147 6.23 23.30 1.91
CA VAL A 147 6.54 21.89 1.61
C VAL A 147 7.92 21.52 2.15
N LEU A 148 8.93 22.36 1.89
CA LEU A 148 10.29 22.18 2.43
C LEU A 148 10.28 22.08 3.95
N GLY A 149 9.62 23.02 4.61
CA GLY A 149 9.54 23.05 6.06
C GLY A 149 8.79 21.86 6.66
N CYS A 150 7.78 21.33 5.97
CA CYS A 150 7.08 20.10 6.33
C CYS A 150 7.99 18.88 6.19
N VAL A 151 8.72 18.74 5.08
CA VAL A 151 9.65 17.63 4.85
C VAL A 151 10.77 17.63 5.89
N GLN A 152 11.38 18.79 6.17
CA GLN A 152 12.40 18.92 7.22
C GLN A 152 11.88 18.52 8.61
N LEU A 153 10.62 18.87 8.92
CA LEU A 153 10.00 18.44 10.17
C LEU A 153 9.77 16.92 10.17
N LEU A 154 9.30 16.32 9.08
CA LEU A 154 9.12 14.87 8.99
C LEU A 154 10.44 14.10 9.07
N GLN A 155 11.53 14.64 8.51
CA GLN A 155 12.87 14.07 8.64
C GLN A 155 13.33 14.04 10.10
N SER A 156 13.13 15.11 10.87
CA SER A 156 13.48 15.11 12.31
C SER A 156 12.62 14.13 13.10
N LEU A 157 11.32 14.06 12.80
CA LEU A 157 10.39 13.11 13.42
C LEU A 157 10.74 11.65 13.07
N SER A 158 11.27 11.38 11.88
CA SER A 158 11.67 10.03 11.43
C SER A 158 12.77 9.40 12.28
N GLN A 159 13.55 10.21 13.01
CA GLN A 159 14.57 9.73 13.95
C GLN A 159 13.95 9.03 15.18
N HIS A 160 12.65 9.24 15.44
CA HIS A 160 11.93 8.71 16.60
C HIS A 160 11.01 7.53 16.24
N ARG A 161 11.52 6.54 15.50
CA ARG A 161 10.77 5.35 15.03
C ARG A 161 10.04 4.59 16.14
N GLN A 162 10.58 4.58 17.36
CA GLN A 162 9.95 3.91 18.52
C GLN A 162 8.55 4.44 18.88
N HIS A 163 8.24 5.69 18.49
CA HIS A 163 6.95 6.32 18.76
C HIS A 163 6.07 6.43 17.52
N LEU A 164 6.66 6.85 16.39
CA LEU A 164 5.91 7.17 15.17
C LEU A 164 5.96 6.07 14.11
N LYS A 165 6.73 5.00 14.32
CA LYS A 165 6.96 3.93 13.35
C LYS A 165 7.38 4.49 11.98
N ASP A 166 6.61 4.19 10.94
CA ASP A 166 6.80 4.54 9.54
C ASP A 166 5.90 5.71 9.08
N LEU A 167 5.09 6.29 9.98
CA LEU A 167 4.15 7.36 9.64
C LEU A 167 4.82 8.61 9.04
N PRO A 168 5.97 9.10 9.54
CA PRO A 168 6.61 10.28 8.95
C PRO A 168 7.03 10.03 7.50
N SER A 169 7.60 8.86 7.21
CA SER A 169 7.98 8.48 5.85
C SER A 169 6.77 8.31 4.93
N LYS A 170 5.68 7.71 5.42
CA LYS A 170 4.40 7.64 4.69
C LYS A 170 3.90 9.03 4.31
N THR A 171 3.89 9.95 5.28
CA THR A 171 3.46 11.33 5.04
C THR A 171 4.38 12.06 4.04
N MET A 172 5.69 11.81 4.07
CA MET A 172 6.61 12.38 3.06
C MET A 172 6.30 11.86 1.65
N MET A 173 5.97 10.57 1.51
CA MET A 173 5.59 9.98 0.23
C MET A 173 4.26 10.54 -0.28
N ASP A 174 3.27 10.72 0.59
CA ASP A 174 1.99 11.35 0.24
C ASP A 174 2.20 12.77 -0.29
N ILE A 175 2.99 13.59 0.43
CA ILE A 175 3.35 14.94 -0.01
C ILE A 175 4.04 14.93 -1.37
N LEU A 176 5.02 14.03 -1.57
CA LEU A 176 5.71 13.93 -2.86
C LEU A 176 4.79 13.53 -4.01
N SER A 177 3.79 12.69 -3.74
CA SER A 177 2.82 12.27 -4.75
C SER A 177 1.86 13.39 -5.18
N GLU A 178 1.61 14.37 -4.30
CA GLU A 178 0.81 15.56 -4.59
C GLU A 178 1.60 16.70 -5.26
N VAL A 179 2.93 16.70 -5.17
CA VAL A 179 3.77 17.71 -5.83
C VAL A 179 3.79 17.44 -7.34
N THR A 180 3.09 18.27 -8.11
CA THR A 180 2.96 18.09 -9.57
C THR A 180 4.08 18.73 -10.38
N THR A 181 4.86 19.65 -9.80
CA THR A 181 5.81 20.47 -10.55
C THR A 181 7.24 20.00 -10.35
N ALA A 182 7.87 19.52 -11.43
CA ALA A 182 9.27 19.07 -11.41
C ALA A 182 10.25 20.15 -10.91
N GLU A 183 9.96 21.43 -11.14
CA GLU A 183 10.78 22.55 -10.67
C GLU A 183 10.78 22.65 -9.13
N VAL A 184 9.61 22.47 -8.49
CA VAL A 184 9.49 22.46 -7.03
C VAL A 184 10.28 21.28 -6.45
N PHE A 185 10.19 20.12 -7.09
CA PHE A 185 10.99 18.98 -6.69
C PHE A 185 12.50 19.28 -6.81
N GLU A 186 12.98 19.76 -7.97
CA GLU A 186 14.41 19.98 -8.19
C GLU A 186 15.02 21.11 -7.37
N GLN A 187 14.32 22.24 -7.26
CA GLN A 187 14.88 23.45 -6.63
C GLN A 187 14.72 23.44 -5.11
N VAL A 188 13.68 22.79 -4.60
CA VAL A 188 13.29 22.90 -3.18
C VAL A 188 13.44 21.57 -2.45
N LEU A 189 12.87 20.49 -2.97
CA LEU A 189 12.81 19.22 -2.24
C LEU A 189 14.05 18.35 -2.42
N LEU A 190 14.69 18.38 -3.59
CA LEU A 190 15.82 17.50 -3.91
C LEU A 190 17.02 17.76 -2.99
N SER A 191 17.29 19.01 -2.64
CA SER A 191 18.36 19.37 -1.71
C SER A 191 18.08 18.87 -0.29
N ALA A 192 16.83 19.00 0.17
CA ALA A 192 16.40 18.53 1.48
C ALA A 192 16.42 17.00 1.58
N LEU A 193 15.92 16.31 0.55
CA LEU A 193 15.81 14.85 0.50
C LEU A 193 17.11 14.17 0.06
N GLN A 194 18.15 14.92 -0.31
CA GLN A 194 19.38 14.35 -0.88
C GLN A 194 19.97 13.24 -0.02
N THR A 195 20.02 13.44 1.31
CA THR A 195 20.55 12.46 2.26
C THR A 195 19.67 11.21 2.35
N ASP A 196 18.35 11.38 2.31
CA ASP A 196 17.40 10.24 2.32
C ASP A 196 17.51 9.44 1.04
N LEU A 197 17.55 10.11 -0.11
CA LEU A 197 17.68 9.47 -1.42
C LEU A 197 19.03 8.78 -1.59
N ALA A 198 20.12 9.37 -1.09
CA ALA A 198 21.45 8.75 -1.10
C ALA A 198 21.52 7.52 -0.18
N SER A 199 20.64 7.43 0.82
CA SER A 199 20.55 6.30 1.75
C SER A 199 19.41 5.32 1.44
N ALA A 200 18.89 5.34 0.21
CA ALA A 200 17.76 4.52 -0.22
C ALA A 200 17.86 3.03 0.15
N PHE A 201 19.06 2.45 0.16
CA PHE A 201 19.25 1.03 0.47
C PHE A 201 19.35 0.69 1.97
N ARG A 202 19.16 1.66 2.88
CA ARG A 202 19.25 1.40 4.33
C ARG A 202 17.94 0.90 4.94
N SER A 203 16.79 1.27 4.38
CA SER A 203 15.48 0.87 4.91
C SER A 203 14.41 0.80 3.82
N PRO A 204 13.34 0.00 4.01
CA PRO A 204 12.23 -0.08 3.05
C PRO A 204 11.60 1.27 2.74
N GLU A 205 11.47 2.16 3.73
CA GLU A 205 10.82 3.45 3.54
C GLU A 205 11.67 4.41 2.71
N GLN A 206 12.99 4.39 2.89
CA GLN A 206 13.90 5.22 2.09
C GLN A 206 13.99 4.74 0.65
N LEU A 207 13.97 3.42 0.43
CA LEU A 207 13.89 2.87 -0.92
C LEU A 207 12.57 3.25 -1.59
N GLN A 208 11.44 3.11 -0.87
CA GLN A 208 10.15 3.51 -1.39
C GLN A 208 10.10 5.00 -1.74
N LEU A 209 10.67 5.87 -0.90
CA LEU A 209 10.77 7.31 -1.16
C LEU A 209 11.48 7.59 -2.49
N LEU A 210 12.59 6.90 -2.75
CA LEU A 210 13.32 7.01 -4.01
C LEU A 210 12.50 6.50 -5.21
N LEU A 211 11.79 5.38 -5.05
CA LEU A 211 10.95 4.80 -6.12
C LEU A 211 9.78 5.73 -6.47
N VAL A 212 9.11 6.31 -5.46
CA VAL A 212 8.05 7.31 -5.66
C VAL A 212 8.62 8.55 -6.37
N ALA A 213 9.77 9.05 -5.92
CA ALA A 213 10.42 10.18 -6.58
C ALA A 213 10.77 9.89 -8.05
N LEU A 214 11.24 8.67 -8.37
CA LEU A 214 11.51 8.26 -9.76
C LEU A 214 10.24 8.13 -10.59
N GLN A 215 9.15 7.65 -10.00
CA GLN A 215 7.87 7.51 -10.70
C GLN A 215 7.26 8.86 -11.05
N HIS A 216 7.30 9.83 -10.13
CA HIS A 216 6.71 11.15 -10.34
C HIS A 216 7.64 12.13 -11.07
N PHE A 217 8.97 12.00 -10.89
CA PHE A 217 9.95 12.92 -11.46
C PHE A 217 11.06 12.22 -12.27
N PRO A 218 10.71 11.41 -13.29
CA PRO A 218 11.68 10.62 -14.05
C PRO A 218 12.71 11.48 -14.79
N GLN A 219 12.31 12.68 -15.25
CA GLN A 219 13.21 13.61 -15.95
C GLN A 219 14.22 14.26 -15.00
N SER A 220 13.88 14.38 -13.72
CA SER A 220 14.71 15.02 -12.72
C SER A 220 15.74 14.09 -12.11
N LEU A 221 15.49 12.77 -12.12
CA LEU A 221 16.38 11.74 -11.57
C LEU A 221 17.03 10.90 -12.69
N LYS A 222 17.61 11.57 -13.68
CA LYS A 222 18.35 10.91 -14.78
C LYS A 222 19.52 10.06 -14.28
N PRO A 223 20.01 9.08 -15.08
CA PRO A 223 21.10 8.17 -14.71
C PRO A 223 22.37 8.86 -14.17
N LYS A 224 22.72 10.05 -14.68
CA LYS A 224 23.87 10.84 -14.19
C LYS A 224 23.68 11.31 -12.74
N LYS A 225 22.46 11.71 -12.37
CA LYS A 225 22.13 12.12 -10.99
C LYS A 225 22.04 10.90 -10.07
N LEU A 226 21.45 9.80 -10.53
CA LEU A 226 21.47 8.53 -9.79
C LEU A 226 22.89 8.05 -9.50
N LYS A 227 23.79 8.14 -10.48
CA LYS A 227 25.21 7.78 -10.29
C LYS A 227 25.88 8.63 -9.20
N LYS A 228 25.52 9.91 -9.08
CA LYS A 228 26.02 10.77 -8.00
C LYS A 228 25.41 10.45 -6.64
N LEU A 229 24.14 10.06 -6.59
CA LEU A 229 23.41 9.78 -5.34
C LEU A 229 23.71 8.39 -4.78
N LEU A 230 23.69 7.36 -5.65
CA LEU A 230 23.74 5.94 -5.27
C LEU A 230 25.04 5.25 -5.68
N GLY A 231 25.92 5.94 -6.40
CA GLY A 231 27.12 5.35 -7.03
C GLY A 231 26.83 4.55 -8.29
N SER A 232 25.56 4.39 -8.68
CA SER A 232 25.10 3.56 -9.80
C SER A 232 24.10 4.30 -10.68
N SER A 233 24.09 4.01 -11.98
CA SER A 233 23.21 4.67 -12.96
C SER A 233 21.77 4.17 -12.96
N THR A 234 21.53 2.98 -12.39
CA THR A 234 20.23 2.32 -12.25
C THR A 234 20.09 1.78 -10.84
N ILE A 235 18.86 1.60 -10.36
CA ILE A 235 18.63 0.99 -9.04
C ILE A 235 18.90 -0.51 -9.11
N ILE A 236 18.38 -1.17 -10.14
CA ILE A 236 18.47 -2.62 -10.30
C ILE A 236 19.69 -2.94 -11.16
N ASN A 237 20.76 -3.36 -10.50
CA ASN A 237 22.01 -3.82 -11.10
C ASN A 237 22.69 -4.83 -10.17
N ALA A 238 23.68 -5.57 -10.70
CA ALA A 238 24.33 -6.66 -9.97
C ALA A 238 24.92 -6.23 -8.61
N ASP A 239 25.49 -5.02 -8.54
CA ASP A 239 26.13 -4.48 -7.32
C ASP A 239 25.11 -4.11 -6.24
N ASN A 240 23.92 -3.66 -6.64
CA ASN A 240 22.85 -3.25 -5.74
C ASN A 240 21.94 -4.40 -5.32
N ILE A 241 21.89 -5.51 -6.07
CA ILE A 241 21.01 -6.65 -5.76
C ILE A 241 21.14 -7.13 -4.31
N PRO A 242 22.34 -7.36 -3.74
CA PRO A 242 22.44 -7.80 -2.34
C PRO A 242 21.76 -6.82 -1.37
N LYS A 243 21.93 -5.52 -1.61
CA LYS A 243 21.32 -4.47 -0.77
C LYS A 243 19.79 -4.44 -0.94
N LEU A 244 19.31 -4.58 -2.17
CA LEU A 244 17.87 -4.67 -2.47
C LEU A 244 17.24 -5.87 -1.78
N THR A 245 17.90 -7.03 -1.81
CA THR A 245 17.45 -8.25 -1.14
C THR A 245 17.32 -8.02 0.37
N GLU A 246 18.31 -7.41 1.01
CA GLU A 246 18.23 -7.12 2.45
C GLU A 246 17.09 -6.14 2.79
N VAL A 247 16.87 -5.10 1.98
CA VAL A 247 15.74 -4.19 2.16
C VAL A 247 14.40 -4.91 2.00
N LEU A 248 14.28 -5.79 1.00
CA LEU A 248 13.08 -6.60 0.79
C LEU A 248 12.82 -7.56 1.96
N LYS A 249 13.87 -8.17 2.53
CA LYS A 249 13.75 -8.98 3.75
C LYS A 249 13.25 -8.14 4.92
N MET A 250 13.80 -6.95 5.15
CA MET A 250 13.33 -6.04 6.20
C MET A 250 11.84 -5.70 6.02
N ALA A 251 11.41 -5.42 4.79
CA ALA A 251 10.02 -5.13 4.46
C ALA A 251 9.09 -6.32 4.75
N ALA A 252 9.49 -7.53 4.33
CA ALA A 252 8.72 -8.75 4.55
C ALA A 252 8.51 -9.04 6.04
N HIS A 253 9.56 -8.87 6.86
CA HIS A 253 9.49 -9.10 8.30
C HIS A 253 8.66 -8.04 9.04
N SER A 254 8.73 -6.79 8.59
CA SER A 254 7.99 -5.67 9.19
C SER A 254 6.48 -5.81 9.01
N LEU A 255 6.03 -6.33 7.85
CA LEU A 255 4.62 -6.45 7.47
C LEU A 255 4.05 -7.87 7.63
N LYS A 256 4.75 -8.75 8.36
CA LYS A 256 4.35 -10.15 8.57
C LYS A 256 2.91 -10.32 9.05
N LYS A 257 2.42 -9.42 9.92
CA LYS A 257 1.09 -9.49 10.54
C LYS A 257 -0.02 -8.88 9.69
N GLU A 258 0.33 -8.00 8.76
CA GLU A 258 -0.65 -7.24 7.97
C GLU A 258 -1.13 -8.07 6.78
N HIS A 259 -0.41 -9.11 6.40
CA HIS A 259 -0.73 -9.97 5.25
C HIS A 259 -0.85 -9.19 3.93
N VAL A 260 -0.11 -8.08 3.79
CA VAL A 260 -0.09 -7.22 2.60
C VAL A 260 1.25 -7.31 1.88
N LEU A 261 1.26 -7.12 0.56
CA LEU A 261 2.47 -6.96 -0.23
C LEU A 261 3.09 -5.56 0.03
N PRO A 262 4.35 -5.45 0.46
CA PRO A 262 4.99 -4.15 0.63
C PRO A 262 5.06 -3.39 -0.70
N ALA A 263 4.70 -2.09 -0.69
CA ALA A 263 4.73 -1.25 -1.89
C ALA A 263 6.09 -1.27 -2.61
N VAL A 264 7.18 -1.29 -1.83
CA VAL A 264 8.56 -1.35 -2.33
C VAL A 264 8.83 -2.58 -3.22
N ALA A 265 8.23 -3.72 -2.91
CA ALA A 265 8.39 -4.92 -3.72
C ALA A 265 7.67 -4.79 -5.07
N LEU A 266 6.46 -4.24 -5.07
CA LEU A 266 5.67 -4.03 -6.28
C LEU A 266 6.29 -2.95 -7.18
N ASP A 267 6.77 -1.85 -6.60
CA ASP A 267 7.35 -0.76 -7.38
C ASP A 267 8.74 -1.11 -7.92
N LEU A 268 9.53 -1.93 -7.22
CA LEU A 268 10.74 -2.53 -7.79
C LEU A 268 10.42 -3.47 -8.96
N LEU A 269 9.36 -4.27 -8.87
CA LEU A 269 8.93 -5.11 -9.99
C LEU A 269 8.57 -4.25 -11.20
N LYS A 270 7.75 -3.21 -11.02
CA LYS A 270 7.41 -2.27 -12.10
C LYS A 270 8.64 -1.58 -12.69
N LEU A 271 9.58 -1.16 -11.84
CA LEU A 271 10.84 -0.56 -12.29
C LEU A 271 11.66 -1.55 -13.10
N SER A 272 11.75 -2.81 -12.66
CA SER A 272 12.51 -3.86 -13.35
C SER A 272 11.98 -4.12 -14.77
N LEU A 273 10.66 -4.01 -14.96
CA LEU A 273 10.03 -4.14 -16.27
C LEU A 273 10.28 -2.92 -17.15
N LYS A 274 10.33 -1.72 -16.57
CA LYS A 274 10.66 -0.48 -17.31
C LYS A 274 12.12 -0.40 -17.73
N GLU A 275 13.04 -0.92 -16.91
CA GLU A 275 14.49 -0.88 -17.14
C GLU A 275 15.03 -2.13 -17.86
N ASP A 276 14.16 -3.03 -18.32
CA ASP A 276 14.53 -4.32 -18.91
C ASP A 276 15.48 -5.16 -18.02
N SER A 277 15.32 -5.02 -16.71
CA SER A 277 16.13 -5.68 -15.68
C SER A 277 15.34 -6.73 -14.88
N PHE A 278 14.16 -7.11 -15.39
CA PHE A 278 13.27 -8.10 -14.76
C PHE A 278 13.98 -9.42 -14.45
N GLN A 279 14.75 -9.96 -15.39
CA GLN A 279 15.50 -11.21 -15.21
C GLN A 279 16.46 -11.14 -14.02
N LEU A 280 17.22 -10.06 -13.94
CA LEU A 280 18.18 -9.84 -12.87
C LEU A 280 17.46 -9.69 -11.52
N PHE A 281 16.36 -8.93 -11.48
CA PHE A 281 15.57 -8.74 -10.27
C PHE A 281 14.93 -10.06 -9.79
N TRP A 282 14.20 -10.74 -10.68
CA TRP A 282 13.46 -11.95 -10.34
C TRP A 282 14.40 -13.09 -9.93
N LYS A 283 15.43 -13.35 -10.71
CA LYS A 283 16.37 -14.45 -10.43
C LYS A 283 17.25 -14.15 -9.24
N ASN A 284 17.80 -12.94 -9.11
CA ASN A 284 18.82 -12.70 -8.11
C ASN A 284 18.26 -12.18 -6.78
N ALA A 285 17.26 -11.30 -6.80
CA ALA A 285 16.68 -10.76 -5.58
C ALA A 285 15.58 -11.68 -5.02
N ILE A 286 14.65 -12.16 -5.86
CA ILE A 286 13.52 -12.97 -5.39
C ILE A 286 13.95 -14.42 -5.18
N ILE A 287 14.40 -15.10 -6.23
CA ILE A 287 14.75 -16.54 -6.15
C ILE A 287 16.02 -16.74 -5.32
N ASN A 288 17.14 -16.15 -5.72
CA ASN A 288 18.41 -16.35 -5.02
C ASN A 288 18.56 -15.57 -3.71
N GLY A 289 17.61 -14.69 -3.39
CA GLY A 289 17.66 -13.82 -2.21
C GLY A 289 16.58 -14.18 -1.19
N LEU A 290 15.31 -13.93 -1.53
CA LEU A 290 14.18 -14.11 -0.62
C LEU A 290 13.83 -15.58 -0.38
N LEU A 291 13.83 -16.42 -1.42
CA LEU A 291 13.46 -17.84 -1.30
C LEU A 291 14.54 -18.70 -0.64
N LYS A 292 15.78 -18.20 -0.50
CA LYS A 292 16.83 -18.91 0.23
C LYS A 292 16.66 -18.89 1.75
N GLU A 293 15.80 -18.02 2.27
CA GLU A 293 15.50 -18.02 3.71
C GLU A 293 14.63 -19.22 4.12
N GLN A 294 14.47 -19.41 5.42
CA GLN A 294 13.51 -20.40 5.89
C GLN A 294 12.08 -19.99 5.49
N PRO A 295 11.19 -20.96 5.20
CA PRO A 295 9.79 -20.68 4.87
C PRO A 295 9.14 -19.75 5.90
N GLY A 296 8.56 -18.65 5.42
CA GLY A 296 8.10 -17.58 6.30
C GLY A 296 7.71 -16.30 5.58
N PRO A 297 7.93 -15.12 6.20
CA PRO A 297 7.47 -13.83 5.66
C PRO A 297 7.98 -13.53 4.24
N THR A 298 9.23 -13.86 3.94
CA THR A 298 9.85 -13.64 2.63
C THR A 298 9.29 -14.52 1.52
N HIS A 299 8.92 -15.76 1.84
CA HIS A 299 8.20 -16.64 0.93
C HIS A 299 6.80 -16.12 0.64
N TYR A 300 6.04 -15.74 1.68
CA TYR A 300 4.70 -15.19 1.51
C TYR A 300 4.71 -13.89 0.71
N MET A 301 5.70 -13.03 0.91
CA MET A 301 5.89 -11.84 0.08
C MET A 301 6.18 -12.22 -1.38
N SER A 302 7.03 -13.23 -1.63
CA SER A 302 7.34 -13.71 -2.99
C SER A 302 6.10 -14.27 -3.69
N PHE A 303 5.22 -14.99 -2.97
CA PHE A 303 3.97 -15.49 -3.53
C PHE A 303 2.99 -14.36 -3.84
N ARG A 304 2.85 -13.36 -2.96
CA ARG A 304 2.03 -12.16 -3.25
C ARG A 304 2.58 -11.37 -4.42
N LEU A 305 3.91 -11.29 -4.55
CA LEU A 305 4.56 -10.64 -5.67
C LEU A 305 4.29 -11.39 -6.97
N LEU A 306 4.31 -12.74 -6.97
CA LEU A 306 3.90 -13.56 -8.12
C LEU A 306 2.46 -13.23 -8.54
N GLY A 307 1.51 -13.21 -7.61
CA GLY A 307 0.10 -12.87 -7.91
C GLY A 307 -0.05 -11.44 -8.45
N SER A 308 0.62 -10.47 -7.83
CA SER A 308 0.61 -9.07 -8.27
C SER A 308 1.35 -8.82 -9.58
N ALA A 309 2.25 -9.72 -9.98
CA ALA A 309 3.00 -9.63 -11.23
C ALA A 309 2.16 -10.03 -12.45
N LEU A 310 1.17 -10.93 -12.30
CA LEU A 310 0.36 -11.45 -13.40
C LEU A 310 -0.12 -10.37 -14.41
N PRO A 311 -0.76 -9.25 -13.98
CA PRO A 311 -1.21 -8.22 -14.91
C PRO A 311 -0.09 -7.42 -15.56
N LEU A 312 1.15 -7.48 -15.05
CA LEU A 312 2.28 -6.69 -15.52
C LEU A 312 3.18 -7.44 -16.52
N LEU A 313 3.18 -8.78 -16.49
CA LEU A 313 4.12 -9.59 -17.26
C LEU A 313 3.65 -9.88 -18.68
N SER A 314 4.61 -9.91 -19.62
CA SER A 314 4.42 -10.45 -20.98
C SER A 314 4.14 -11.96 -20.96
N VAL A 315 3.66 -12.52 -22.07
CA VAL A 315 3.39 -13.98 -22.18
C VAL A 315 4.65 -14.81 -21.90
N ALA A 316 5.82 -14.40 -22.40
CA ALA A 316 7.07 -15.11 -22.16
C ALA A 316 7.46 -15.11 -20.68
N GLN A 317 7.38 -13.94 -20.03
CA GLN A 317 7.66 -13.80 -18.60
C GLN A 317 6.64 -14.56 -17.75
N LEU A 318 5.35 -14.55 -18.11
CA LEU A 318 4.32 -15.33 -17.43
C LEU A 318 4.65 -16.82 -17.43
N LYS A 319 5.00 -17.37 -18.60
CA LYS A 319 5.40 -18.78 -18.70
C LYS A 319 6.60 -19.08 -17.81
N GLU A 320 7.62 -18.24 -17.86
CA GLU A 320 8.83 -18.41 -17.06
C GLU A 320 8.58 -18.38 -15.53
N VAL A 321 7.82 -17.39 -15.03
CA VAL A 321 7.57 -17.29 -13.58
C VAL A 321 6.65 -18.40 -13.09
N LEU A 322 5.67 -18.83 -13.90
CA LEU A 322 4.73 -19.90 -13.57
C LEU A 322 5.35 -21.30 -13.75
N SER A 323 6.48 -21.43 -14.45
CA SER A 323 7.30 -22.65 -14.47
C SER A 323 8.49 -22.58 -13.50
N GLY A 324 8.58 -21.54 -12.67
CA GLY A 324 9.77 -21.22 -11.87
C GLY A 324 9.71 -21.65 -10.40
N GLU A 325 10.80 -21.40 -9.68
CA GLU A 325 10.98 -21.79 -8.27
C GLU A 325 9.95 -21.16 -7.32
N VAL A 326 9.52 -19.91 -7.58
CA VAL A 326 8.47 -19.26 -6.76
C VAL A 326 7.16 -20.04 -6.82
N MET A 327 6.80 -20.55 -8.00
CA MET A 327 5.58 -21.33 -8.20
C MET A 327 5.68 -22.71 -7.53
N VAL A 328 6.85 -23.35 -7.57
CA VAL A 328 7.15 -24.59 -6.84
C VAL A 328 6.93 -24.41 -5.34
N HIS A 329 7.57 -23.41 -4.73
CA HIS A 329 7.43 -23.14 -3.30
C HIS A 329 6.01 -22.73 -2.90
N TYR A 330 5.30 -22.05 -3.79
CA TYR A 330 3.87 -21.79 -3.59
C TYR A 330 3.09 -23.11 -3.51
N GLY A 331 3.34 -24.06 -4.42
CA GLY A 331 2.72 -25.39 -4.38
C GLY A 331 3.01 -26.16 -3.09
N GLU A 332 4.28 -26.18 -2.65
CA GLU A 332 4.69 -26.77 -1.37
C GLU A 332 3.94 -26.14 -0.18
N HIS A 333 3.79 -24.81 -0.19
CA HIS A 333 3.00 -24.10 0.82
C HIS A 333 1.54 -24.52 0.80
N VAL A 334 0.89 -24.55 -0.36
CA VAL A 334 -0.54 -24.92 -0.47
C VAL A 334 -0.79 -26.32 0.09
N VAL A 335 0.06 -27.30 -0.25
CA VAL A 335 -0.07 -28.67 0.27
C VAL A 335 0.20 -28.71 1.78
N SER A 336 1.25 -28.05 2.24
CA SER A 336 1.62 -28.10 3.67
C SER A 336 0.69 -27.29 4.58
N ALA A 337 -0.03 -26.30 4.04
CA ALA A 337 -1.00 -25.45 4.73
C ALA A 337 -2.40 -26.07 4.84
N GLN A 338 -2.62 -27.29 4.31
CA GLN A 338 -3.89 -28.01 4.48
C GLN A 338 -4.16 -28.42 5.93
N LYS A 339 -3.11 -28.51 6.77
CA LYS A 339 -3.24 -28.82 8.20
C LYS A 339 -4.02 -27.72 8.94
N PRO A 340 -4.79 -28.06 9.99
CA PRO A 340 -5.47 -27.07 10.82
C PRO A 340 -4.46 -26.06 11.40
N ASP A 341 -4.93 -24.84 11.64
CA ASP A 341 -4.18 -23.72 12.24
C ASP A 341 -3.00 -23.15 11.44
N ARG A 342 -2.81 -23.59 10.18
CA ARG A 342 -1.81 -23.00 9.28
C ARG A 342 -2.41 -21.89 8.43
N PHE A 343 -1.59 -20.86 8.21
CA PHE A 343 -1.93 -19.75 7.31
C PHE A 343 -2.04 -20.24 5.86
N LYS A 344 -3.18 -19.96 5.22
CA LYS A 344 -3.49 -20.39 3.85
C LYS A 344 -3.38 -19.20 2.91
N LEU A 345 -2.44 -19.27 1.96
CA LEU A 345 -2.24 -18.21 0.96
C LEU A 345 -3.05 -18.46 -0.33
N ALA A 346 -3.56 -19.68 -0.53
CA ALA A 346 -4.35 -20.03 -1.71
C ALA A 346 -5.57 -19.10 -1.93
N PRO A 347 -6.36 -18.71 -0.90
CA PRO A 347 -7.46 -17.77 -1.10
C PRO A 347 -6.99 -16.38 -1.58
N GLU A 348 -5.84 -15.89 -1.12
CA GLU A 348 -5.28 -14.63 -1.63
C GLU A 348 -4.86 -14.77 -3.11
N MET A 349 -4.23 -15.90 -3.46
CA MET A 349 -3.83 -16.18 -4.84
C MET A 349 -5.03 -16.32 -5.78
N ASP A 350 -6.11 -16.94 -5.33
CA ASP A 350 -7.36 -17.03 -6.09
C ASP A 350 -7.90 -15.64 -6.43
N THR A 351 -7.85 -14.68 -5.50
CA THR A 351 -8.20 -13.28 -5.76
C THR A 351 -7.29 -12.65 -6.82
N TYR A 352 -5.95 -12.79 -6.69
CA TYR A 352 -5.03 -12.26 -7.70
C TYR A 352 -5.28 -12.82 -9.10
N VAL A 353 -5.51 -14.12 -9.22
CA VAL A 353 -5.80 -14.76 -10.52
C VAL A 353 -7.17 -14.32 -11.04
N SER A 354 -8.18 -14.24 -10.17
CA SER A 354 -9.53 -13.79 -10.54
C SER A 354 -9.50 -12.36 -11.09
N ASP A 355 -8.88 -11.43 -10.35
CA ASP A 355 -8.76 -10.02 -10.73
C ASP A 355 -7.98 -9.86 -12.05
N PHE A 356 -6.89 -10.62 -12.21
CA PHE A 356 -6.13 -10.66 -13.45
C PHE A 356 -6.99 -11.14 -14.62
N LEU A 357 -7.67 -12.28 -14.50
CA LEU A 357 -8.48 -12.82 -15.60
C LEU A 357 -9.64 -11.90 -15.94
N GLN A 358 -10.29 -11.30 -14.94
CA GLN A 358 -11.37 -10.34 -15.15
C GLN A 358 -10.91 -9.07 -15.87
N GLY A 359 -9.71 -8.57 -15.56
CA GLY A 359 -9.14 -7.38 -16.20
C GLY A 359 -8.40 -7.63 -17.51
N CYS A 360 -8.03 -8.87 -17.83
CA CYS A 360 -7.20 -9.22 -18.97
C CYS A 360 -8.03 -9.51 -20.23
N GLN A 361 -7.76 -8.75 -21.30
CA GLN A 361 -8.38 -8.98 -22.62
C GLN A 361 -7.55 -9.88 -23.54
N ASP A 362 -6.29 -10.15 -23.20
CA ASP A 362 -5.38 -10.97 -24.00
C ASP A 362 -5.56 -12.46 -23.69
N SER A 363 -6.13 -13.19 -24.65
CA SER A 363 -6.40 -14.62 -24.53
C SER A 363 -5.13 -15.47 -24.36
N ASN A 364 -3.98 -15.06 -24.90
CA ASN A 364 -2.71 -15.79 -24.72
C ASN A 364 -2.20 -15.66 -23.29
N ARG A 365 -2.35 -14.48 -22.69
CA ARG A 365 -1.96 -14.23 -21.30
C ARG A 365 -2.88 -14.96 -20.33
N GLN A 366 -4.20 -14.92 -20.57
CA GLN A 366 -5.16 -15.72 -19.80
C GLN A 366 -4.82 -17.22 -19.86
N LEU A 367 -4.57 -17.75 -21.07
CA LEU A 367 -4.18 -19.14 -21.26
C LEU A 367 -2.90 -19.51 -20.52
N ALA A 368 -1.85 -18.67 -20.61
CA ALA A 368 -0.58 -18.91 -19.93
C ALA A 368 -0.75 -19.03 -18.40
N VAL A 369 -1.59 -18.18 -17.81
CA VAL A 369 -1.90 -18.24 -16.37
C VAL A 369 -2.69 -19.51 -16.04
N MET A 370 -3.74 -19.82 -16.79
CA MET A 370 -4.56 -21.02 -16.54
C MET A 370 -3.75 -22.31 -16.64
N VAL A 371 -2.91 -22.44 -17.67
CA VAL A 371 -2.04 -23.60 -17.86
C VAL A 371 -0.99 -23.63 -16.76
N GLY A 372 -0.29 -22.53 -16.48
CA GLY A 372 0.76 -22.50 -15.44
C GLY A 372 0.28 -22.95 -14.06
N PHE A 373 -0.90 -22.49 -13.61
CA PHE A 373 -1.49 -22.95 -12.36
C PHE A 373 -2.00 -24.39 -12.41
N SER A 374 -2.51 -24.86 -13.56
CA SER A 374 -2.98 -26.24 -13.73
C SER A 374 -1.83 -27.24 -13.83
N SER A 375 -0.66 -26.80 -14.30
CA SER A 375 0.55 -27.61 -14.42
C SER A 375 1.32 -27.76 -13.10
N LEU A 376 0.99 -27.00 -12.06
CA LEU A 376 1.60 -27.13 -10.74
C LEU A 376 1.05 -28.37 -10.01
N THR A 377 1.87 -29.40 -9.84
CA THR A 377 1.44 -30.70 -9.30
C THR A 377 2.26 -31.18 -8.11
N ASN A 378 1.63 -31.98 -7.25
CA ASN A 378 2.30 -32.83 -6.27
C ASN A 378 1.90 -34.28 -6.55
N GLN A 379 2.87 -35.14 -6.85
CA GLN A 379 2.66 -36.51 -7.31
C GLN A 379 1.74 -36.59 -8.52
N VAL A 380 1.94 -35.68 -9.49
CA VAL A 380 1.13 -35.57 -10.71
C VAL A 380 -0.35 -35.25 -10.44
N GLN A 381 -0.69 -34.82 -9.22
CA GLN A 381 -2.00 -34.29 -8.88
C GLN A 381 -1.93 -32.76 -8.86
N PRO A 382 -2.70 -32.05 -9.71
CA PRO A 382 -2.73 -30.59 -9.69
C PRO A 382 -3.13 -30.04 -8.32
N VAL A 383 -2.42 -28.99 -7.90
CA VAL A 383 -2.64 -28.31 -6.62
C VAL A 383 -3.93 -27.50 -6.64
N VAL A 384 -4.28 -26.94 -7.79
CA VAL A 384 -5.54 -26.22 -7.98
C VAL A 384 -6.74 -27.17 -7.89
N PRO A 385 -7.86 -26.75 -7.29
CA PRO A 385 -9.06 -27.58 -7.21
C PRO A 385 -9.67 -27.80 -8.60
N PRO A 386 -10.33 -28.95 -8.86
CA PRO A 386 -11.05 -29.17 -10.11
C PRO A 386 -12.09 -28.06 -10.36
N VAL A 387 -12.86 -27.70 -9.34
CA VAL A 387 -13.79 -26.58 -9.35
C VAL A 387 -13.04 -25.32 -8.92
N TRP A 388 -12.66 -24.49 -9.90
CA TRP A 388 -11.96 -23.22 -9.65
C TRP A 388 -12.72 -22.09 -10.33
N ARG A 389 -13.28 -21.18 -9.53
CA ARG A 389 -14.25 -20.17 -9.98
C ARG A 389 -13.67 -19.18 -10.99
N VAL A 390 -12.36 -18.94 -10.95
CA VAL A 390 -11.68 -17.95 -11.81
C VAL A 390 -11.90 -18.18 -13.31
N VAL A 391 -12.23 -19.41 -13.73
CA VAL A 391 -12.56 -19.79 -15.12
C VAL A 391 -13.70 -18.96 -15.70
N GLN A 392 -14.63 -18.49 -14.87
CA GLN A 392 -15.76 -17.66 -15.31
C GLN A 392 -15.33 -16.36 -16.01
N HIS A 393 -14.09 -15.91 -15.76
CA HIS A 393 -13.53 -14.70 -16.35
C HIS A 393 -12.78 -14.93 -17.67
N LEU A 394 -12.66 -16.18 -18.13
CA LEU A 394 -11.97 -16.47 -19.38
C LEU A 394 -12.74 -15.94 -20.59
N GLN A 395 -12.00 -15.31 -21.49
CA GLN A 395 -12.50 -14.98 -22.82
C GLN A 395 -12.80 -16.27 -23.59
N PRO A 396 -13.79 -16.27 -24.51
CA PRO A 396 -14.18 -17.48 -25.25
C PRO A 396 -13.00 -18.18 -25.93
N ALA A 397 -12.09 -17.43 -26.57
CA ALA A 397 -10.91 -17.98 -27.23
C ALA A 397 -9.89 -18.59 -26.24
N ALA A 398 -9.69 -17.98 -25.08
CA ALA A 398 -8.82 -18.53 -24.04
C ALA A 398 -9.43 -19.79 -23.42
N LEU A 399 -10.75 -19.79 -23.19
CA LEU A 399 -11.48 -20.93 -22.66
C LEU A 399 -11.39 -22.15 -23.58
N GLN A 400 -11.63 -21.94 -24.88
CA GLN A 400 -11.52 -23.00 -25.89
C GLN A 400 -10.13 -23.63 -25.90
N ARG A 401 -9.08 -22.81 -25.98
CA ARG A 401 -7.69 -23.29 -25.99
C ARG A 401 -7.27 -23.96 -24.69
N TYR A 402 -7.81 -23.51 -23.56
CA TYR A 402 -7.58 -24.16 -22.27
C TYR A 402 -8.28 -25.52 -22.20
N ALA A 403 -9.51 -25.64 -22.71
CA ALA A 403 -10.20 -26.92 -22.82
C ALA A 403 -9.48 -27.89 -23.76
N GLU A 404 -8.99 -27.41 -24.91
CA GLU A 404 -8.13 -28.19 -25.82
C GLU A 404 -6.88 -28.69 -25.12
N TRP A 405 -6.19 -27.84 -24.34
CA TRP A 405 -5.03 -28.26 -23.55
C TRP A 405 -5.39 -29.35 -22.52
N LEU A 406 -6.51 -29.21 -21.79
CA LEU A 406 -6.98 -30.22 -20.83
C LEU A 406 -7.28 -31.56 -21.53
N LYS A 407 -7.91 -31.52 -22.70
CA LYS A 407 -8.20 -32.71 -23.52
C LYS A 407 -6.91 -33.38 -23.98
N MET A 408 -5.97 -32.60 -24.50
CA MET A 408 -4.67 -33.12 -24.92
C MET A 408 -3.92 -33.79 -23.77
N MET A 409 -3.87 -33.16 -22.59
CA MET A 409 -3.27 -33.75 -21.39
C MET A 409 -3.99 -35.00 -20.90
N PHE A 410 -5.29 -35.16 -21.17
CA PHE A 410 -6.04 -36.37 -20.83
C PHE A 410 -5.72 -37.52 -21.79
N LEU A 411 -5.74 -37.25 -23.10
CA LEU A 411 -5.49 -38.22 -24.16
C LEU A 411 -4.02 -38.68 -24.15
N GLN A 412 -3.11 -37.72 -24.13
CA GLN A 412 -1.66 -37.91 -24.16
C GLN A 412 -0.99 -37.13 -23.01
N PRO A 413 -0.93 -37.70 -21.79
CA PRO A 413 -0.34 -37.03 -20.64
C PRO A 413 1.15 -36.69 -20.84
N GLN A 414 1.47 -35.39 -20.90
CA GLN A 414 2.83 -34.89 -21.00
C GLN A 414 3.38 -34.58 -19.60
N LEU A 415 3.82 -35.63 -18.88
CA LEU A 415 4.26 -35.48 -17.48
C LEU A 415 5.48 -34.57 -17.32
N ASP A 416 6.35 -34.52 -18.33
CA ASP A 416 7.57 -33.70 -18.31
C ASP A 416 7.28 -32.19 -18.44
N GLU A 417 6.07 -31.83 -18.90
CA GLU A 417 5.62 -30.43 -18.97
C GLU A 417 4.95 -29.96 -17.67
N LEU A 418 4.72 -30.86 -16.71
CA LEU A 418 4.16 -30.54 -15.41
C LEU A 418 5.24 -30.06 -14.45
N LEU A 419 4.92 -29.02 -13.68
CA LEU A 419 5.78 -28.51 -12.61
C LEU A 419 5.54 -29.34 -11.35
N ASP A 420 6.14 -30.52 -11.29
CA ASP A 420 5.96 -31.48 -10.19
C ASP A 420 7.02 -31.33 -9.09
N PHE A 421 6.57 -30.86 -7.92
CA PHE A 421 7.42 -30.60 -6.76
C PHE A 421 7.48 -31.76 -5.74
N SER A 422 7.14 -32.98 -6.17
CA SER A 422 7.29 -34.16 -5.31
C SER A 422 8.74 -34.32 -4.84
N THR A 423 8.91 -34.69 -3.57
CA THR A 423 10.24 -34.98 -2.99
C THR A 423 10.92 -36.16 -3.68
N ARG A 424 12.26 -36.24 -3.65
CA ARG A 424 13.01 -37.36 -4.22
C ARG A 424 12.51 -38.71 -3.70
N LYS A 425 12.30 -38.85 -2.39
CA LYS A 425 11.70 -40.07 -1.81
C LYS A 425 10.33 -40.44 -2.39
N GLN A 426 9.51 -39.44 -2.72
CA GLN A 426 8.21 -39.68 -3.37
C GLN A 426 8.38 -40.09 -4.83
N LYS A 427 9.39 -39.54 -5.54
CA LYS A 427 9.73 -39.87 -6.93
C LYS A 427 10.39 -41.26 -7.04
N ASP A 428 11.30 -41.61 -6.13
CA ASP A 428 11.95 -42.92 -6.05
C ASP A 428 10.91 -44.03 -5.77
N ASN A 429 9.92 -43.74 -4.92
CA ASN A 429 8.76 -44.61 -4.69
C ASN A 429 7.79 -44.69 -5.89
N GLN A 430 8.00 -43.92 -6.97
CA GLN A 430 7.16 -43.87 -8.18
C GLN A 430 7.80 -44.53 -9.41
N GLU A 431 9.02 -45.07 -9.30
CA GLU A 431 9.75 -45.65 -10.45
C GLU A 431 9.15 -46.97 -11.00
N GLY A 432 8.19 -47.56 -10.30
CA GLY A 432 7.46 -48.75 -10.74
C GLY A 432 6.39 -48.45 -11.82
N ARG A 433 6.25 -49.35 -12.80
CA ARG A 433 5.26 -49.23 -13.91
C ARG A 433 3.82 -49.04 -13.39
N GLU A 434 3.43 -49.75 -12.34
CA GLU A 434 2.12 -49.63 -11.68
C GLU A 434 1.91 -48.26 -11.01
N GLN A 435 2.96 -47.67 -10.44
CA GLN A 435 2.89 -46.35 -9.81
C GLN A 435 2.76 -45.22 -10.85
N LYS A 436 3.38 -45.39 -12.03
CA LYS A 436 3.24 -44.47 -13.16
C LYS A 436 1.81 -44.50 -13.72
N GLU A 437 1.22 -45.68 -13.87
CA GLU A 437 -0.19 -45.83 -14.26
C GLU A 437 -1.13 -45.19 -13.24
N ASN A 438 -0.86 -45.37 -11.94
CA ASN A 438 -1.61 -44.72 -10.87
C ASN A 438 -1.50 -43.18 -10.90
N SER A 439 -0.33 -42.63 -11.24
CA SER A 439 -0.12 -41.18 -11.32
C SER A 439 -0.87 -40.57 -12.52
N ILE A 440 -0.83 -41.25 -13.67
CA ILE A 440 -1.62 -40.89 -14.86
C ILE A 440 -3.13 -40.96 -14.54
N PHE A 441 -3.56 -41.99 -13.83
CA PHE A 441 -4.96 -42.13 -13.43
C PHE A 441 -5.43 -40.96 -12.55
N ARG A 442 -4.63 -40.54 -11.56
CA ARG A 442 -4.94 -39.37 -10.71
C ARG A 442 -5.05 -38.09 -11.53
N LEU A 443 -4.10 -37.85 -12.44
CA LEU A 443 -4.13 -36.70 -13.33
C LEU A 443 -5.40 -36.70 -14.19
N ARG A 444 -5.69 -37.82 -14.85
CA ARG A 444 -6.91 -37.97 -15.67
C ARG A 444 -8.19 -37.75 -14.88
N LYS A 445 -8.26 -38.25 -13.64
CA LYS A 445 -9.40 -38.01 -12.75
C LYS A 445 -9.59 -36.51 -12.48
N TRP A 446 -8.49 -35.77 -12.22
CA TRP A 446 -8.56 -34.33 -12.04
C TRP A 446 -9.00 -33.62 -13.33
N LEU A 447 -8.43 -33.99 -14.48
CA LEU A 447 -8.75 -33.40 -15.79
C LEU A 447 -10.23 -33.57 -16.15
N VAL A 448 -10.81 -34.76 -15.93
CA VAL A 448 -12.25 -35.02 -16.15
C VAL A 448 -13.09 -34.15 -15.24
N ALA A 449 -12.80 -34.12 -13.93
CA ALA A 449 -13.54 -33.28 -12.98
C ALA A 449 -13.41 -31.78 -13.32
N ARG A 450 -12.25 -31.36 -13.82
CA ARG A 450 -11.98 -30.00 -14.26
C ARG A 450 -12.84 -29.64 -15.47
N LEU A 451 -12.80 -30.45 -16.53
CA LEU A 451 -13.62 -30.31 -17.74
C LEU A 451 -15.11 -30.30 -17.43
N ALA A 452 -15.59 -31.23 -16.58
CA ALA A 452 -16.97 -31.26 -16.11
C ALA A 452 -17.35 -29.95 -15.40
N SER A 453 -16.52 -29.44 -14.48
CA SER A 453 -16.80 -28.15 -13.82
C SER A 453 -16.86 -26.98 -14.82
N ILE A 454 -16.05 -27.04 -15.88
CA ILE A 454 -16.05 -26.07 -16.96
C ILE A 454 -17.32 -26.19 -17.80
N ILE A 455 -18.06 -27.30 -17.81
CA ILE A 455 -19.38 -27.45 -18.45
C ILE A 455 -20.54 -27.15 -17.49
N ASP A 456 -20.40 -27.39 -16.18
CA ASP A 456 -21.50 -27.23 -15.23
C ASP A 456 -21.68 -25.79 -14.72
N ASN A 457 -20.61 -24.99 -14.69
CA ASN A 457 -20.64 -23.56 -14.31
C ASN A 457 -21.38 -22.59 -15.28
N HIS A 458 -22.67 -22.31 -15.03
CA HIS A 458 -23.50 -21.38 -15.81
C HIS A 458 -22.92 -19.97 -16.06
N GLN A 459 -21.92 -19.52 -15.28
CA GLN A 459 -21.30 -18.20 -15.41
C GLN A 459 -20.19 -18.16 -16.48
N VAL A 460 -19.74 -19.31 -16.96
CA VAL A 460 -18.71 -19.40 -18.01
C VAL A 460 -19.37 -19.21 -19.39
N LYS A 461 -18.86 -18.26 -20.17
CA LYS A 461 -19.34 -18.02 -21.56
C LYS A 461 -18.84 -19.12 -22.48
N ARG A 462 -19.68 -20.13 -22.74
CA ARG A 462 -19.35 -21.29 -23.57
C ARG A 462 -20.12 -21.28 -24.87
N GLN A 463 -19.50 -21.83 -25.90
CA GLN A 463 -20.17 -22.20 -27.12
C GLN A 463 -20.68 -23.64 -27.00
N GLU A 464 -21.80 -23.94 -27.65
CA GLU A 464 -22.41 -25.28 -27.67
C GLU A 464 -21.44 -26.33 -28.22
N GLU A 465 -20.62 -25.96 -29.20
CA GLU A 465 -19.56 -26.80 -29.77
C GLU A 465 -18.59 -27.32 -28.71
N LEU A 466 -18.17 -26.45 -27.77
CA LEU A 466 -17.25 -26.84 -26.69
C LEU A 466 -17.90 -27.85 -25.74
N ILE A 467 -19.19 -27.69 -25.45
CA ILE A 467 -19.94 -28.62 -24.57
C ILE A 467 -20.01 -29.99 -25.24
N MET A 468 -20.40 -30.03 -26.51
CA MET A 468 -20.50 -31.28 -27.27
C MET A 468 -19.15 -31.96 -27.46
N ASP A 469 -18.07 -31.19 -27.63
CA ASP A 469 -16.72 -31.70 -27.83
C ASP A 469 -16.06 -32.24 -26.54
N VAL A 470 -16.46 -31.74 -25.36
CA VAL A 470 -15.99 -32.28 -24.07
C VAL A 470 -16.83 -33.48 -23.62
N ALA A 471 -18.10 -33.56 -24.02
CA ALA A 471 -18.96 -34.71 -23.73
C ALA A 471 -18.60 -35.97 -24.56
N ARG A 472 -18.04 -35.79 -25.76
CA ARG A 472 -17.47 -36.86 -26.59
C ARG A 472 -16.11 -37.28 -26.07
#